data_AF-A0A2V6HBS9-F1
#
_entry.id   AF-A0A2V6HBS9-F1
#
_cell.length_a   1.000
_cell.length_b   1.000
_cell.length_c   1.000
_cell.angle_alpha   90.00
_cell.angle_beta   90.00
_cell.angle_gamma   90.00
#
_symmetry.space_group_name_H-M   'P 1'
#
loop_
_entity.id
_entity.type
_entity.pdbx_description
1 polymer ?
#
loop_
_entity_poly.entity_id
_entity_poly.type
_entity_poly.pdbx_seq_one_letter_code
_entity_poly.pdbx_strand_id
1 'polypeptide(L)'
;MRKFSYHCYALLIAALVCVGLSGCQTSGTAAPGATASVAAPAGQNAAQLIIRRAPNLGTALFVDIKIDGVSVGSIGVGETYKGPLSPGQHVVSAVARPNQLFLSPTKKT
;
A
#
# COMPACT_ATOMS: atom_id res chain seq x y z
N MET A 1 17.84 2.00 47.96
CA MET A 1 17.49 0.72 47.29
C MET A 1 16.52 1.00 46.14
N ARG A 2 17.01 1.25 44.91
CA ARG A 2 16.26 1.20 43.62
C ARG A 2 17.19 0.88 42.43
N LYS A 3 18.33 0.23 42.69
CA LYS A 3 19.33 -0.11 41.64
C LYS A 3 18.94 -1.34 40.81
N PHE A 4 18.09 -2.22 41.35
CA PHE A 4 17.53 -3.38 40.63
C PHE A 4 16.61 -2.99 39.48
N SER A 5 15.87 -1.88 39.61
CA SER A 5 14.89 -1.45 38.59
C SER A 5 15.56 -0.98 37.29
N TYR A 6 16.75 -0.37 37.37
CA TYR A 6 17.47 0.13 36.20
C TYR A 6 18.19 -0.97 35.42
N HIS A 7 18.71 -2.00 36.09
CA HIS A 7 19.32 -3.14 35.41
C HIS A 7 18.28 -3.99 34.67
N CYS A 8 17.10 -4.19 35.26
CA CYS A 8 15.99 -4.86 34.58
C CYS A 8 15.50 -4.05 33.37
N TYR A 9 15.43 -2.71 33.49
CA TYR A 9 15.02 -1.84 32.37
C TYR A 9 16.07 -1.79 31.24
N ALA A 10 17.36 -1.76 31.60
CA ALA A 10 18.47 -1.79 30.64
C ALA A 10 18.53 -3.14 29.88
N LEU A 11 18.30 -4.26 30.56
CA LEU A 11 18.21 -5.58 29.92
C LEU A 11 16.97 -5.70 29.02
N LEU A 12 15.83 -5.13 29.43
CA LEU A 12 14.61 -5.11 28.60
C LEU A 12 14.78 -4.28 27.32
N ILE A 13 15.50 -3.15 27.35
CA ILE A 13 15.78 -2.34 26.16
C ILE A 13 16.77 -3.05 25.22
N ALA A 14 17.80 -3.73 25.75
CA ALA A 14 18.76 -4.48 24.94
C ALA A 14 18.12 -5.68 24.21
N ALA A 15 17.15 -6.35 24.84
CA ALA A 15 16.42 -7.45 24.21
C ALA A 15 15.47 -6.96 23.08
N LEU A 16 14.90 -5.76 23.21
CA LEU A 16 13.96 -5.20 22.23
C LEU A 16 14.64 -4.82 20.90
N VAL A 17 15.97 -4.66 20.88
CA VAL A 17 16.76 -4.32 19.70
C VAL A 17 17.17 -5.55 18.87
N CYS A 18 17.08 -6.77 19.41
CA CYS A 18 17.55 -8.00 18.74
C CYS A 18 16.46 -8.85 18.07
N VAL A 19 15.19 -8.43 18.05
CA VAL A 19 14.07 -9.23 17.50
C VAL A 19 13.56 -8.71 16.14
N GLY A 20 14.14 -7.64 15.60
CA GLY A 20 13.71 -7.02 14.34
C GLY A 20 14.21 -7.69 13.04
N LEU A 21 14.98 -8.78 13.11
CA LEU A 21 15.56 -9.41 11.91
C LEU A 21 15.40 -10.94 11.91
N SER A 22 14.17 -11.42 12.12
CA SER A 22 13.80 -12.80 11.81
C SER A 22 12.75 -12.80 10.72
N GLY A 23 13.23 -12.72 9.48
CA GLY A 23 12.42 -12.98 8.30
C GLY A 23 12.05 -14.46 8.26
N CYS A 24 10.84 -14.81 8.67
CA CYS A 24 10.24 -16.07 8.25
C CYS A 24 9.90 -15.95 6.75
N GLN A 25 10.83 -16.39 5.90
CA GLN A 25 10.49 -16.78 4.54
C GLN A 25 9.56 -17.99 4.66
N THR A 26 8.25 -17.75 4.57
CA THR A 26 7.32 -18.81 4.19
C THR A 26 7.60 -19.06 2.72
N SER A 27 8.48 -20.01 2.41
CA SER A 27 8.54 -20.62 1.08
C SER A 27 7.25 -21.41 0.89
N GLY A 28 6.16 -20.71 0.66
CA GLY A 28 5.02 -21.28 -0.05
C GLY A 28 5.54 -21.63 -1.42
N THR A 29 5.43 -22.90 -1.79
CA THR A 29 5.68 -23.40 -3.14
C THR A 29 4.75 -22.67 -4.10
N ALA A 30 5.17 -21.49 -4.55
CA ALA A 30 4.53 -20.78 -5.63
C ALA A 30 4.91 -21.49 -6.92
N ALA A 31 3.91 -21.79 -7.73
CA ALA A 31 4.07 -22.34 -9.06
C ALA A 31 5.13 -21.54 -9.85
N PRO A 32 5.95 -22.19 -10.70
CA PRO A 32 6.91 -21.48 -11.54
C PRO A 32 6.13 -20.53 -12.48
N GLY A 33 6.16 -19.23 -12.20
CA GLY A 33 5.46 -18.22 -13.00
C GLY A 33 5.01 -16.96 -12.28
N ALA A 34 5.00 -16.93 -10.94
CA ALA A 34 4.66 -15.70 -10.20
C ALA A 34 5.92 -14.88 -9.89
N THR A 35 6.30 -13.97 -10.79
CA THR A 35 7.26 -12.91 -10.48
C THR A 35 6.70 -12.08 -9.33
N ALA A 36 7.29 -12.19 -8.13
CA ALA A 36 7.00 -11.27 -7.05
C ALA A 36 7.48 -9.87 -7.49
N SER A 37 6.54 -9.00 -7.87
CA SER A 37 6.88 -7.61 -8.21
C SER A 37 7.15 -6.86 -6.92
N VAL A 38 8.43 -6.79 -6.57
CA VAL A 38 8.89 -5.83 -5.56
C VAL A 38 8.75 -4.46 -6.19
N ALA A 39 7.92 -3.60 -5.61
CA ALA A 39 7.82 -2.21 -6.01
C ALA A 39 9.22 -1.60 -6.02
N ALA A 40 9.72 -1.26 -7.21
CA ALA A 40 11.09 -0.83 -7.40
C ALA A 40 11.35 0.51 -6.65
N PRO A 41 12.55 0.71 -6.09
CA PRO A 41 12.95 2.01 -5.55
C PRO A 41 12.84 3.08 -6.63
N ALA A 42 12.48 4.30 -6.26
CA ALA A 42 12.43 5.45 -7.17
C ALA A 42 13.85 5.77 -7.69
N GLY A 43 14.28 5.08 -8.75
CA GLY A 43 15.54 5.33 -9.45
C GLY A 43 15.45 6.56 -10.34
N GLN A 44 16.60 7.08 -10.75
CA GLN A 44 16.78 8.28 -11.59
C GLN A 44 16.06 8.25 -12.95
N ASN A 45 15.37 7.16 -13.29
CA ASN A 45 14.64 6.95 -14.54
C ASN A 45 13.19 6.47 -14.31
N ALA A 46 12.59 6.75 -13.14
CA ALA A 46 11.19 6.42 -12.87
C ALA A 46 10.25 7.39 -13.62
N ALA A 47 9.24 6.83 -14.29
CA ALA A 47 8.11 7.59 -14.81
C ALA A 47 7.19 8.04 -13.65
N GLN A 48 6.33 9.02 -13.90
CA GLN A 48 5.28 9.40 -12.96
C GLN A 48 3.93 8.84 -13.41
N LEU A 49 3.33 7.98 -12.60
CA LEU A 49 1.96 7.50 -12.81
C LEU A 49 0.97 8.45 -12.12
N ILE A 50 0.00 8.94 -12.87
CA ILE A 50 -1.07 9.82 -12.38
C ILE A 50 -2.41 9.13 -12.64
N ILE A 51 -3.20 8.91 -11.59
CA ILE A 51 -4.54 8.33 -11.70
C ILE A 51 -5.55 9.32 -11.12
N ARG A 52 -6.52 9.70 -11.96
CA ARG A 52 -7.56 10.66 -11.63
C ARG A 52 -8.91 9.94 -11.58
N ARG A 53 -9.69 10.23 -10.54
CA ARG A 53 -11.06 9.76 -10.43
C ARG A 53 -11.97 10.53 -11.39
N ALA A 54 -12.82 9.82 -12.13
CA ALA A 54 -13.81 10.46 -12.98
C ALA A 54 -14.87 11.19 -12.12
N PRO A 55 -15.30 12.41 -12.52
CA PRO A 55 -16.21 13.21 -11.70
C PRO A 55 -17.63 12.61 -11.60
N ASN A 56 -18.03 11.76 -12.55
CA ASN A 56 -19.37 11.16 -12.63
C ASN A 56 -19.58 9.94 -11.71
N LEU A 57 -18.60 9.56 -10.90
CA LEU A 57 -18.72 8.43 -9.96
C LEU A 57 -19.46 8.80 -8.66
N GLY A 58 -20.07 9.98 -8.57
CA GLY A 58 -20.73 10.49 -7.36
C GLY A 58 -19.74 10.89 -6.26
N THR A 59 -20.24 11.16 -5.05
CA THR A 59 -19.41 11.66 -3.94
C THR A 59 -19.01 10.61 -2.90
N ALA A 60 -19.77 9.53 -2.79
CA ALA A 60 -19.57 8.50 -1.76
C ALA A 60 -18.86 7.22 -2.26
N LEU A 61 -18.29 7.27 -3.48
CA LEU A 61 -17.55 6.15 -4.06
C LEU A 61 -16.04 6.46 -4.04
N PHE A 62 -15.27 5.53 -3.52
CA PHE A 62 -13.81 5.58 -3.51
C PHE A 62 -13.25 4.55 -4.49
N VAL A 63 -12.09 4.82 -5.08
CA VAL A 63 -11.40 3.88 -5.96
C VAL A 63 -10.10 3.44 -5.31
N ASP A 64 -10.02 2.16 -4.97
CA ASP A 64 -8.79 1.54 -4.48
C ASP A 64 -7.85 1.24 -5.62
N ILE A 65 -6.59 1.63 -5.46
CA ILE A 65 -5.55 1.51 -6.48
C ILE A 65 -4.54 0.45 -6.02
N LYS A 66 -4.25 -0.48 -6.92
CA LYS A 66 -3.15 -1.43 -6.77
C LYS A 66 -2.19 -1.35 -7.95
N ILE A 67 -0.90 -1.42 -7.66
CA ILE A 67 0.18 -1.54 -8.65
C ILE A 67 0.88 -2.86 -8.38
N ASP A 68 0.91 -3.73 -9.39
CA ASP A 68 1.47 -5.08 -9.31
C ASP A 68 0.94 -5.92 -8.13
N GLY A 69 -0.35 -5.73 -7.81
CA GLY A 69 -1.04 -6.39 -6.71
C GLY A 69 -0.88 -5.70 -5.35
N VAL A 70 0.02 -4.73 -5.21
CA VAL A 70 0.25 -3.97 -3.97
C VAL A 70 -0.70 -2.79 -3.89
N SER A 71 -1.43 -2.64 -2.78
CA SER A 71 -2.29 -1.48 -2.54
C SER A 71 -1.46 -0.22 -2.31
N VAL A 72 -1.66 0.79 -3.16
CA VAL A 72 -0.92 2.07 -3.08
C VAL A 72 -1.77 3.23 -2.58
N GLY A 73 -3.07 3.00 -2.38
CA GLY A 73 -3.97 3.97 -1.77
C GLY A 73 -5.39 3.90 -2.33
N SER A 74 -6.18 4.87 -1.92
CA SER A 74 -7.56 5.08 -2.39
C SER A 74 -7.71 6.53 -2.83
N ILE A 75 -8.52 6.76 -3.87
CA ILE A 75 -8.88 8.11 -4.32
C ILE A 75 -10.40 8.34 -4.27
N GLY A 76 -10.79 9.40 -3.58
CA GLY A 76 -12.14 9.95 -3.51
C GLY A 76 -12.34 11.15 -4.45
N VAL A 77 -13.36 11.96 -4.18
CA VAL A 77 -13.68 13.15 -5.00
C VAL A 77 -12.56 14.17 -4.94
N GLY A 78 -12.11 14.65 -6.11
CA GLY A 78 -11.06 15.66 -6.20
C GLY A 78 -9.65 15.13 -5.92
N GLU A 79 -9.52 13.88 -5.46
CA GLU A 79 -8.23 13.28 -5.17
C GLU A 79 -7.58 12.70 -6.43
N THR A 80 -6.26 12.67 -6.42
CA THR A 80 -5.44 12.16 -7.52
C THR A 80 -4.27 11.40 -6.94
N TYR A 81 -4.09 10.16 -7.37
CA TYR A 81 -2.88 9.42 -7.06
C TYR A 81 -1.75 9.92 -7.96
N LYS A 82 -0.59 10.17 -7.36
CA LYS A 82 0.67 10.48 -8.06
C LYS A 82 1.78 9.65 -7.42
N GLY A 83 2.44 8.82 -8.21
CA GLY A 83 3.52 7.97 -7.70
C GLY A 83 4.58 7.70 -8.76
N PRO A 84 5.81 7.35 -8.33
CA PRO A 84 6.83 6.87 -9.24
C PRO A 84 6.45 5.48 -9.78
N LEU A 85 6.83 5.20 -11.02
CA LEU A 85 6.70 3.91 -11.67
C LEU A 85 8.02 3.60 -12.37
N SER A 86 8.64 2.47 -12.04
CA SER A 86 9.88 2.06 -12.69
C SER A 86 9.69 1.78 -14.18
N PRO A 87 10.77 1.81 -14.99
CA PRO A 87 10.72 1.28 -16.35
C PRO A 87 10.35 -0.21 -16.36
N GLY A 88 9.41 -0.59 -17.22
CA GLY A 88 8.99 -1.98 -17.39
C GLY A 88 7.49 -2.15 -17.58
N GLN A 89 7.05 -3.41 -17.61
CA GLN A 89 5.64 -3.76 -17.63
C GLN A 89 5.10 -3.80 -16.20
N HIS A 90 3.96 -3.14 -16.00
CA HIS A 90 3.26 -3.08 -14.72
C HIS A 90 1.78 -3.38 -14.91
N VAL A 91 1.14 -3.91 -13.86
CA VAL A 91 -0.31 -4.11 -13.82
C VAL A 91 -0.92 -3.10 -12.86
N VAL A 92 -1.75 -2.22 -13.39
CA VAL A 92 -2.52 -1.27 -12.59
C VAL A 92 -3.96 -1.78 -12.46
N SER A 93 -4.40 -1.98 -11.22
CA SER A 93 -5.79 -2.34 -10.90
C SER A 93 -6.48 -1.19 -10.18
N ALA A 94 -7.70 -0.86 -10.62
CA ALA A 94 -8.56 0.12 -9.99
C ALA A 94 -9.89 -0.55 -9.61
N VAL A 95 -10.21 -0.57 -8.32
CA VAL A 95 -11.40 -1.23 -7.79
C VAL A 95 -12.30 -0.19 -7.16
N ALA A 96 -13.50 -0.03 -7.70
CA ALA A 96 -14.50 0.84 -7.09
C ALA A 96 -15.01 0.20 -5.79
N ARG A 97 -14.83 0.88 -4.66
CA ARG A 97 -15.51 0.53 -3.42
C ARG A 97 -16.97 0.99 -3.49
N PRO A 98 -17.93 0.08 -3.28
CA PRO A 98 -19.34 0.44 -3.26
C PRO A 98 -19.61 1.55 -2.25
N ASN A 99 -20.63 2.35 -2.55
CA ASN A 99 -21.11 3.38 -1.65
C ASN A 99 -21.52 2.78 -0.30
N GLN A 100 -20.69 2.99 0.73
CA GLN A 100 -20.95 2.49 2.09
C GLN A 100 -22.01 3.31 2.84
N LEU A 101 -22.39 4.47 2.30
CA LEU A 101 -23.41 5.35 2.87
C LEU A 101 -24.82 5.04 2.35
N PHE A 102 -24.99 4.00 1.51
CA PHE A 102 -26.28 3.60 0.91
C PHE A 102 -27.03 4.72 0.17
N LEU A 103 -26.32 5.78 -0.25
CA LEU A 103 -26.92 6.84 -1.06
C LEU A 103 -27.36 6.28 -2.42
N SER A 104 -28.51 6.78 -2.90
CA SER A 104 -29.00 6.49 -4.23
C SER A 104 -27.97 6.88 -5.30
N PRO A 105 -27.91 6.15 -6.44
CA PRO A 105 -27.05 6.51 -7.55
C PRO A 105 -27.27 7.96 -7.99
N THR A 106 -26.18 8.71 -8.12
CA THR A 106 -26.25 10.09 -8.62
C THR A 106 -26.57 10.06 -10.11
N LYS A 107 -27.63 10.77 -10.52
CA LYS A 107 -27.96 10.93 -11.94
C LYS A 107 -27.26 12.17 -12.49
N LYS A 108 -26.70 12.04 -13.70
CA LYS A 108 -26.24 13.19 -14.47
C LYS A 108 -27.47 13.84 -15.11
N THR A 109 -27.79 15.06 -14.70
CA THR A 109 -28.75 15.95 -15.39
C THR A 109 -28.10 16.60 -16.61
#